data_AF-A0A7L1GSC2-F1
#
_entry.id   AF-A0A7L1GSC2-F1
#
_cell.length_a   1.000
_cell.length_b   1.000
_cell.length_c   1.000
_cell.angle_alpha   90.00
_cell.angle_beta   90.00
_cell.angle_gamma   90.00
#
_symmetry.space_group_name_H-M   'P 1'
#
loop_
_entity.id
_entity.type
_entity.pdbx_description
1 polymer ?
#
loop_
_entity_poly.entity_id
_entity_poly.type
_entity_poly.pdbx_seq_one_letter_code
_entity_poly.pdbx_strand_id
1 'polypeptide(L)'
;MAVVHRLAAGWLVDHLAFINQCGYEIWDSSACPAAATSPGACCAASALGATSLSRDGLEPGPAAGREAGGERARRRFVFREEFFDIAQPHIAAATGEQLRQGCSDLSPTGGKANSSREELSQGAQSGKRKRQQELNQGELEALQYHSKVRKLIWEGTLGLVQEGLRSGFLQPSAAGLGHKRKTLPGHIGCGLAELCDMAKWLPAVDEGHQPAVQVLGEESSLPEQAQLSCLTENSSSSARIVVVMGQKYLVPPRSSFLLSDVSCLQPLLSCKRRFDVIVMDPPWENKSLKRSKRYSSLAPWQIKQLPVPALAAPSCLVLTWVTNRQRHLRFVRDQLYPHWALQPLAEWHWVKITRAGEFVLPLDSLHKKPYEVLVLGRARGDPKEASREAEAVPAIPDQKLIVSVPCSLHSHKPPLAGVLAEFVKPDVQCLEMFARSLQPGWTSWGNEVLKFQHMDYFTPLGDD
;
A
#
# COMPACT_ATOMS: atom_id res chain seq x y z
N MET A 1 10.67 -15.13 0.94
CA MET A 1 9.23 -15.23 1.26
C MET A 1 8.84 -13.98 2.02
N ALA A 2 7.79 -13.27 1.61
CA ALA A 2 7.39 -12.01 2.25
C ALA A 2 6.65 -12.20 3.59
N VAL A 3 5.99 -13.34 3.81
CA VAL A 3 5.54 -13.77 5.14
C VAL A 3 6.71 -14.54 5.77
N VAL A 4 7.22 -14.06 6.89
CA VAL A 4 8.36 -14.65 7.61
C VAL A 4 7.88 -15.76 8.53
N HIS A 5 6.85 -15.48 9.33
CA HIS A 5 6.24 -16.44 10.25
C HIS A 5 4.72 -16.31 10.24
N ARG A 6 4.07 -17.44 10.50
CA ARG A 6 2.62 -17.53 10.65
C ARG A 6 2.31 -18.26 11.96
N LEU A 7 1.52 -17.61 12.81
CA LEU A 7 1.03 -18.16 14.07
C LEU A 7 -0.49 -18.06 14.13
N ALA A 8 -1.10 -18.68 15.14
CA ALA A 8 -2.54 -18.56 15.37
C ALA A 8 -2.98 -17.10 15.57
N ALA A 9 -2.12 -16.23 16.10
CA ALA A 9 -2.42 -14.80 16.27
C ALA A 9 -2.37 -13.99 14.96
N GLY A 10 -1.66 -14.46 13.92
CA GLY A 10 -1.47 -13.70 12.69
C GLY A 10 -0.11 -13.95 12.02
N TRP A 11 0.42 -12.93 11.37
CA TRP A 11 1.60 -13.03 10.50
C TRP A 11 2.67 -12.02 10.90
N LEU A 12 3.94 -12.45 10.84
CA LEU A 12 5.09 -11.57 10.80
C LEU A 12 5.51 -11.41 9.34
N VAL A 13 5.48 -10.18 8.84
CA VAL A 13 5.67 -9.87 7.42
C VAL A 13 6.93 -9.03 7.23
N ASP A 14 7.75 -9.43 6.27
CA ASP A 14 8.84 -8.61 5.74
C ASP A 14 8.28 -7.67 4.68
N HIS A 15 7.97 -6.44 5.14
CA HIS A 15 7.38 -5.40 4.31
C HIS A 15 8.29 -5.03 3.13
N LEU A 16 9.61 -4.90 3.35
CA LEU A 16 10.55 -4.55 2.30
C LEU A 16 10.70 -5.69 1.29
N ALA A 17 10.86 -6.92 1.77
CA ALA A 17 10.99 -8.07 0.87
C ALA A 17 9.74 -8.28 0.02
N PHE A 18 8.54 -7.94 0.52
CA PHE A 18 7.34 -7.95 -0.31
C PHE A 18 7.50 -7.03 -1.52
N ILE A 19 7.89 -5.77 -1.29
CA ILE A 19 8.07 -4.77 -2.36
C ILE A 19 9.15 -5.24 -3.34
N ASN A 20 10.27 -5.77 -2.82
CA ASN A 20 11.38 -6.21 -3.66
C ASN A 20 11.12 -7.53 -4.40
N GLN A 21 10.08 -8.27 -4.03
CA GLN A 21 9.59 -9.45 -4.76
C GLN A 21 8.63 -9.07 -5.90
N CYS A 22 8.30 -7.79 -6.09
CA CYS A 22 7.39 -7.34 -7.14
C CYS A 22 7.95 -7.41 -8.58
N GLY A 23 9.14 -7.99 -8.81
CA GLY A 23 9.65 -8.22 -10.17
C GLY A 23 10.06 -6.94 -10.91
N TYR A 24 10.75 -6.04 -10.22
CA TYR A 24 11.26 -4.77 -10.77
C TYR A 24 12.49 -4.98 -11.69
N GLU A 25 12.32 -5.75 -12.76
CA GLU A 25 13.33 -6.05 -13.78
C GLU A 25 12.93 -5.41 -15.11
N ILE A 26 13.86 -4.70 -15.74
CA ILE A 26 13.71 -4.08 -17.06
C ILE A 26 14.67 -4.74 -18.04
N TRP A 27 14.21 -4.94 -19.27
CA TRP A 27 15.03 -5.40 -20.38
C TRP A 27 15.49 -4.21 -21.22
N ASP A 28 16.79 -4.08 -21.44
CA ASP A 28 17.32 -3.04 -22.32
C ASP A 28 17.06 -3.41 -23.79
N SER A 29 16.33 -2.54 -24.49
CA SER A 29 16.06 -2.63 -25.92
C SER A 29 17.24 -2.16 -26.79
N SER A 30 18.30 -1.61 -26.21
CA SER A 30 19.46 -1.08 -26.95
C SER A 30 20.61 -2.09 -27.05
N ALA A 31 20.43 -3.13 -27.85
CA ALA A 31 21.53 -3.93 -28.38
C ALA A 31 21.27 -4.28 -29.85
N CYS A 32 21.01 -3.26 -30.68
CA CYS A 32 21.18 -3.39 -32.12
C CYS A 32 22.62 -2.93 -32.44
N PRO A 33 23.49 -3.80 -32.99
CA PRO A 33 24.78 -3.33 -33.51
C PRO A 33 24.47 -2.38 -34.67
N ALA A 34 24.95 -1.15 -34.57
CA ALA A 34 24.79 -0.13 -35.60
C ALA A 34 25.31 -0.67 -36.94
N ALA A 35 24.39 -1.02 -37.84
CA ALA A 35 24.73 -1.27 -39.23
C ALA A 35 25.23 0.06 -39.81
N ALA A 36 26.51 0.08 -40.18
CA ALA A 36 27.15 1.20 -40.84
C ALA A 36 26.40 1.53 -42.14
N THR A 37 25.89 2.76 -42.26
CA THR A 37 25.47 3.32 -43.54
C THR A 37 26.08 4.69 -43.72
N SER A 38 27.04 4.74 -44.64
CA SER A 38 27.64 5.92 -45.25
C SER A 38 26.59 6.82 -45.93
N PRO A 39 26.77 8.15 -45.95
CA PRO A 39 25.83 9.05 -46.61
C PRO A 39 26.11 9.11 -48.12
N GLY A 40 25.12 8.79 -48.95
CA GLY A 40 25.24 8.84 -50.40
C GLY A 40 23.90 9.04 -51.11
N ALA A 41 23.65 10.29 -51.50
CA ALA A 41 22.88 10.77 -52.64
C ALA A 41 21.35 10.58 -52.71
N CYS A 42 20.71 11.74 -52.87
CA CYS A 42 19.37 12.03 -53.35
C CYS A 42 18.95 11.22 -54.60
N CYS A 43 17.66 10.88 -54.71
CA CYS A 43 16.72 11.48 -55.68
C CYS A 43 15.36 10.76 -55.67
N ALA A 44 14.33 11.56 -55.95
CA ALA A 44 12.92 11.20 -56.04
C ALA A 44 12.59 10.22 -57.17
N ALA A 45 11.53 9.42 -57.00
CA ALA A 45 10.38 9.38 -57.92
C ALA A 45 9.37 8.30 -57.52
N SER A 46 8.13 8.59 -57.90
CA SER A 46 6.85 7.93 -57.72
C SER A 46 6.63 6.61 -58.49
N ALA A 47 5.59 5.89 -58.05
CA ALA A 47 4.57 5.18 -58.85
C ALA A 47 4.61 3.63 -58.96
N LEU A 48 3.51 3.03 -58.46
CA LEU A 48 2.60 2.04 -59.08
C LEU A 48 3.09 0.66 -59.57
N GLY A 49 2.25 -0.36 -59.28
CA GLY A 49 2.11 -1.62 -60.04
C GLY A 49 2.62 -2.86 -59.29
N ALA A 50 1.78 -3.66 -58.62
CA ALA A 50 0.91 -4.72 -59.17
C ALA A 50 1.65 -6.01 -59.61
N THR A 51 1.24 -7.14 -58.98
CA THR A 51 1.20 -8.54 -59.52
C THR A 51 2.56 -9.19 -59.91
N SER A 52 2.85 -10.48 -59.78
CA SER A 52 2.19 -11.71 -59.35
C SER A 52 3.20 -12.87 -59.50
N LEU A 53 2.97 -13.97 -58.78
CA LEU A 53 3.20 -15.37 -59.19
C LEU A 53 4.64 -15.97 -59.27
N SER A 54 4.88 -16.84 -58.28
CA SER A 54 5.16 -18.29 -58.40
C SER A 54 6.53 -18.86 -58.80
N ARG A 55 6.99 -19.75 -57.90
CA ARG A 55 7.39 -21.16 -58.06
C ARG A 55 8.87 -21.57 -58.20
N ASP A 56 9.16 -22.63 -57.42
CA ASP A 56 10.23 -23.64 -57.48
C ASP A 56 11.67 -23.12 -57.25
N GLY A 57 12.56 -23.77 -56.50
CA GLY A 57 12.63 -25.07 -55.84
C GLY A 57 14.13 -25.40 -55.63
N LEU A 58 14.43 -26.26 -54.66
CA LEU A 58 15.72 -26.91 -54.32
C LEU A 58 16.68 -26.23 -53.32
N GLU A 59 16.75 -26.89 -52.15
CA GLU A 59 17.80 -27.01 -51.14
C GLU A 59 19.23 -27.23 -51.70
N PRO A 60 20.29 -26.77 -50.99
CA PRO A 60 20.95 -27.65 -50.00
C PRO A 60 21.42 -26.95 -48.69
N GLY A 61 21.11 -27.54 -47.53
CA GLY A 61 21.68 -27.16 -46.22
C GLY A 61 23.16 -27.55 -46.00
N PRO A 62 23.69 -27.61 -44.75
CA PRO A 62 23.33 -26.90 -43.53
C PRO A 62 24.50 -25.99 -43.08
N ALA A 63 24.33 -24.67 -43.10
CA ALA A 63 25.28 -23.78 -42.44
C ALA A 63 24.81 -23.59 -40.99
N ALA A 64 25.59 -24.12 -40.05
CA ALA A 64 25.45 -23.86 -38.62
C ALA A 64 25.65 -22.36 -38.35
N GLY A 65 24.60 -21.58 -38.55
CA GLY A 65 24.48 -20.24 -38.02
C GLY A 65 24.30 -20.37 -36.51
N ARG A 66 25.38 -20.21 -35.75
CA ARG A 66 25.27 -19.75 -34.37
C ARG A 66 24.55 -18.41 -34.44
N GLU A 67 23.24 -18.41 -34.20
CA GLU A 67 22.54 -17.22 -33.76
C GLU A 67 23.23 -16.78 -32.48
N ALA A 68 24.11 -15.79 -32.60
CA ALA A 68 24.57 -15.01 -31.47
C ALA A 68 23.34 -14.25 -30.97
N GLY A 69 22.56 -14.89 -30.11
CA GLY A 69 21.50 -14.25 -29.36
C GLY A 69 22.13 -13.12 -28.57
N GLY A 70 21.87 -11.88 -28.99
CA GLY A 70 22.24 -10.69 -28.22
C GLY A 70 21.55 -10.80 -26.88
N GLU A 71 22.33 -11.10 -25.84
CA GLU A 71 21.86 -11.19 -24.47
C GLU A 71 21.36 -9.79 -24.08
N ARG A 72 20.04 -9.61 -24.02
CA ARG A 72 19.43 -8.34 -23.59
C ARG A 72 19.88 -8.07 -22.16
N ALA A 73 20.63 -7.00 -21.95
CA ALA A 73 21.04 -6.59 -20.61
C ALA A 73 19.80 -6.38 -19.73
N ARG A 74 19.78 -7.04 -18.57
CA ARG A 74 18.65 -7.06 -17.65
C ARG A 74 19.00 -6.24 -16.42
N ARG A 75 18.36 -5.09 -16.24
CA ARG A 75 18.57 -4.24 -15.05
C ARG A 75 17.50 -4.50 -14.00
N ARG A 76 17.93 -4.89 -12.81
CA ARG A 76 17.05 -5.12 -11.65
C ARG A 76 17.10 -3.95 -10.68
N PHE A 77 15.95 -3.52 -10.20
CA PHE A 77 15.82 -2.47 -9.20
C PHE A 77 15.28 -3.05 -7.89
N VAL A 78 15.74 -2.49 -6.78
CA VAL A 78 15.22 -2.79 -5.44
C VAL A 78 14.83 -1.51 -4.74
N PHE A 79 13.74 -1.55 -4.00
CA PHE A 79 13.33 -0.48 -3.12
C PHE A 79 14.35 -0.30 -2.01
N ARG A 80 14.64 0.96 -1.71
CA ARG A 80 15.67 1.40 -0.77
C ARG A 80 15.38 0.93 0.65
N GLU A 81 16.33 0.20 1.23
CA GLU A 81 16.19 -0.41 2.55
C GLU A 81 16.18 0.61 3.70
N GLU A 82 16.78 1.79 3.51
CA GLU A 82 16.83 2.84 4.53
C GLU A 82 15.45 3.33 4.97
N PHE A 83 14.43 3.14 4.14
CA PHE A 83 13.06 3.47 4.52
C PHE A 83 12.46 2.47 5.52
N PHE A 84 13.10 1.34 5.78
CA PHE A 84 12.64 0.30 6.70
C PHE A 84 13.58 0.11 7.90
N ASP A 85 14.57 0.99 8.06
CA ASP A 85 15.56 0.89 9.13
C ASP A 85 15.11 1.62 10.41
N ILE A 86 14.13 1.06 11.10
CA ILE A 86 13.66 1.56 12.40
C ILE A 86 14.33 0.76 13.52
N ALA A 87 15.48 1.24 13.97
CA ALA A 87 16.27 0.59 15.01
C ALA A 87 15.73 0.83 16.44
N GLN A 88 15.07 1.97 16.70
CA GLN A 88 14.60 2.35 18.03
C GLN A 88 13.16 2.88 18.02
N PRO A 89 12.41 2.73 19.13
CA PRO A 89 11.10 3.34 19.29
C PRO A 89 11.15 4.86 19.10
N HIS A 90 10.12 5.45 18.50
CA HIS A 90 10.05 6.90 18.29
C HIS A 90 9.88 7.70 19.59
N ILE A 91 9.42 7.03 20.65
CA ILE A 91 9.33 7.56 22.00
C ILE A 91 9.85 6.47 22.92
N ALA A 92 10.92 6.76 23.67
CA ALA A 92 11.38 5.86 24.72
C ALA A 92 10.27 5.72 25.76
N ALA A 93 9.87 4.50 26.08
CA ALA A 93 9.03 4.27 27.25
C ALA A 93 9.79 4.78 28.49
N ALA A 94 9.09 5.45 29.41
CA ALA A 94 9.68 5.77 30.71
C ALA A 94 10.10 4.45 31.35
N THR A 95 11.41 4.29 31.51
CA THR A 95 12.13 3.27 32.29
C THR A 95 11.44 1.90 32.41
N GLY A 96 11.87 0.97 31.54
CA GLY A 96 12.07 -0.44 31.84
C GLY A 96 10.92 -1.20 32.49
N GLU A 97 10.07 -1.79 31.65
CA GLU A 97 9.34 -3.07 31.86
C GLU A 97 8.16 -3.04 30.90
N GLN A 98 8.39 -3.40 29.63
CA GLN A 98 7.24 -3.73 28.77
C GLN A 98 7.29 -5.20 28.38
N LEU A 99 8.39 -5.78 27.90
CA LEU A 99 8.39 -7.20 27.50
C LEU A 99 8.90 -8.20 28.57
N ARG A 100 9.00 -7.84 29.86
CA ARG A 100 9.73 -8.68 30.84
C ARG A 100 9.06 -9.08 32.16
N GLN A 101 7.88 -8.60 32.55
CA GLN A 101 7.28 -9.15 33.77
C GLN A 101 5.75 -9.06 33.80
N GLY A 102 5.17 -10.10 34.40
CA GLY A 102 3.74 -10.38 34.47
C GLY A 102 2.97 -9.44 35.38
N CYS A 103 1.66 -9.50 35.18
CA CYS A 103 0.59 -8.75 35.79
C CYS A 103 0.67 -8.63 37.33
N SER A 104 0.33 -7.44 37.86
CA SER A 104 -0.40 -7.34 39.13
C SER A 104 -1.31 -6.10 39.13
N ASP A 105 -2.58 -6.38 39.45
CA ASP A 105 -3.75 -5.50 39.46
C ASP A 105 -3.64 -4.28 40.38
N LEU A 106 -4.34 -3.20 40.03
CA LEU A 106 -4.74 -2.17 41.00
C LEU A 106 -6.21 -1.80 40.83
N SER A 107 -7.03 -2.32 41.74
CA SER A 107 -8.38 -1.88 42.07
C SER A 107 -8.37 -0.56 42.87
N PRO A 108 -9.39 0.30 42.78
CA PRO A 108 -9.45 1.54 43.54
C PRO A 108 -10.19 1.35 44.87
N THR A 109 -9.51 1.48 46.01
CA THR A 109 -10.16 1.63 47.32
C THR A 109 -10.02 3.07 47.81
N GLY A 110 -11.17 3.68 48.11
CA GLY A 110 -11.26 5.01 48.70
C GLY A 110 -10.89 5.05 50.19
N GLY A 111 -10.55 6.24 50.67
CA GLY A 111 -10.34 6.54 52.08
C GLY A 111 -10.33 8.06 52.32
N LYS A 112 -11.22 8.51 53.21
CA LYS A 112 -11.45 9.91 53.58
C LYS A 112 -10.40 10.42 54.60
N ALA A 113 -10.08 11.71 54.44
CA ALA A 113 -9.72 12.77 55.41
C ALA A 113 -9.12 12.43 56.80
N ASN A 114 -8.02 13.11 57.16
CA ASN A 114 -8.05 14.15 58.22
C ASN A 114 -6.84 15.10 58.19
N SER A 115 -7.09 16.30 58.73
CA SER A 115 -6.26 17.52 58.71
C SER A 115 -5.23 17.63 59.83
N SER A 116 -4.13 18.32 59.57
CA SER A 116 -3.59 19.35 60.48
C SER A 116 -2.60 20.28 59.77
N ARG A 117 -2.85 21.58 59.93
CA ARG A 117 -2.09 22.74 59.47
C ARG A 117 -0.71 22.82 60.11
N GLU A 118 0.30 23.22 59.34
CA GLU A 118 1.31 24.19 59.75
C GLU A 118 1.71 25.03 58.52
N GLU A 119 1.52 26.34 58.62
CA GLU A 119 1.87 27.35 57.62
C GLU A 119 3.30 27.83 57.88
N LEU A 120 4.15 27.87 56.85
CA LEU A 120 5.25 28.83 56.78
C LEU A 120 5.49 29.27 55.33
N SER A 121 5.63 30.58 55.24
CA SER A 121 5.55 31.51 54.12
C SER A 121 6.54 31.35 52.96
N GLN A 122 5.99 31.66 51.77
CA GLN A 122 6.56 32.44 50.67
C GLN A 122 7.58 31.78 49.72
N GLY A 123 7.07 31.51 48.52
CA GLY A 123 7.81 31.37 47.28
C GLY A 123 6.82 31.34 46.12
N ALA A 124 6.42 32.51 45.62
CA ALA A 124 5.49 32.63 44.49
C ALA A 124 6.17 32.14 43.21
N GLN A 125 6.09 30.83 42.93
CA GLN A 125 6.24 30.29 41.60
C GLN A 125 4.85 29.86 41.13
N SER A 126 4.33 30.61 40.17
CA SER A 126 3.15 30.25 39.37
C SER A 126 3.45 28.97 38.58
N GLY A 127 3.41 27.83 39.27
CA GLY A 127 3.34 26.53 38.64
C GLY A 127 1.99 26.43 37.98
N LYS A 128 1.95 26.52 36.64
CA LYS A 128 0.76 26.13 35.87
C LYS A 128 0.38 24.72 36.31
N ARG A 129 -0.63 24.59 37.18
CA ARG A 129 -1.29 23.32 37.47
C ARG A 129 -1.65 22.75 36.10
N LYS A 130 -1.00 21.65 35.73
CA LYS A 130 -1.30 20.90 34.51
C LYS A 130 -2.73 20.39 34.72
N ARG A 131 -3.72 21.13 34.22
CA ARG A 131 -5.13 20.80 34.32
C ARG A 131 -5.24 19.35 33.82
N GLN A 132 -5.66 18.43 34.68
CA GLN A 132 -6.02 17.08 34.22
C GLN A 132 -7.10 17.31 33.18
N GLN A 133 -6.72 17.14 31.92
CA GLN A 133 -7.61 17.42 30.81
C GLN A 133 -8.59 16.27 30.75
N GLU A 134 -9.84 16.53 31.08
CA GLU A 134 -10.92 15.56 30.92
C GLU A 134 -10.94 15.09 29.46
N LEU A 135 -10.93 13.78 29.28
CA LEU A 135 -10.95 13.17 27.95
C LEU A 135 -12.30 13.45 27.30
N ASN A 136 -12.28 13.81 26.03
CA ASN A 136 -13.52 13.95 25.28
C ASN A 136 -14.13 12.56 24.97
N GLN A 137 -15.42 12.54 24.61
CA GLN A 137 -16.14 11.29 24.32
C GLN A 137 -15.42 10.38 23.32
N GLY A 138 -14.82 10.95 22.27
CA GLY A 138 -14.08 10.17 21.28
C GLY A 138 -12.76 9.58 21.80
N GLU A 139 -12.13 10.22 22.79
CA GLU A 139 -10.96 9.69 23.49
C GLU A 139 -11.34 8.57 24.46
N LEU A 140 -12.45 8.71 25.18
CA LEU A 140 -12.99 7.67 26.05
C LEU A 140 -13.34 6.40 25.26
N GLU A 141 -14.03 6.55 24.13
CA GLU A 141 -14.33 5.43 23.23
C GLU A 141 -13.06 4.78 22.68
N ALA A 142 -12.04 5.58 22.35
CA ALA A 142 -10.77 5.05 21.85
C ALA A 142 -10.02 4.25 22.92
N LEU A 143 -10.05 4.70 24.18
CA LEU A 143 -9.52 3.95 25.31
C LEU A 143 -10.31 2.66 25.53
N GLN A 144 -11.64 2.71 25.52
CA GLN A 144 -12.47 1.52 25.69
C GLN A 144 -12.20 0.48 24.60
N TYR A 145 -12.09 0.90 23.34
CA TYR A 145 -11.71 0.01 22.25
C TYR A 145 -10.31 -0.56 22.46
N HIS A 146 -9.34 0.28 22.81
CA HIS A 146 -7.97 -0.16 23.07
C HIS A 146 -7.91 -1.22 24.17
N SER A 147 -8.60 -1.01 25.30
CA SER A 147 -8.67 -1.99 26.40
C SER A 147 -9.17 -3.36 25.94
N LYS A 148 -10.10 -3.41 24.97
CA LYS A 148 -10.60 -4.68 24.40
C LYS A 148 -9.54 -5.43 23.59
N VAL A 149 -8.76 -4.72 22.77
CA VAL A 149 -7.78 -5.34 21.86
C VAL A 149 -6.37 -5.42 22.44
N ARG A 150 -6.09 -4.74 23.54
CA ARG A 150 -4.75 -4.59 24.12
C ARG A 150 -4.07 -5.93 24.38
N LYS A 151 -4.76 -6.85 25.08
CA LYS A 151 -4.20 -8.15 25.45
C LYS A 151 -3.84 -8.97 24.21
N LEU A 152 -4.76 -9.03 23.24
CA LEU A 152 -4.56 -9.72 21.97
C LEU A 152 -3.36 -9.18 21.20
N ILE A 153 -3.27 -7.85 21.05
CA ILE A 153 -2.14 -7.21 20.37
C ILE A 153 -0.84 -7.51 21.09
N TRP A 154 -0.84 -7.41 22.43
CA TRP A 154 0.34 -7.67 23.24
C TRP A 154 0.86 -9.10 23.11
N GLU A 155 0.02 -10.09 23.44
CA GLU A 155 0.40 -11.51 23.47
C GLU A 155 0.69 -12.05 22.06
N GLY A 156 -0.14 -11.67 21.07
CA GLY A 156 0.05 -12.10 19.69
C GLY A 156 1.32 -11.51 19.06
N THR A 157 1.63 -10.24 19.34
CA THR A 157 2.88 -9.63 18.88
C THR A 157 4.09 -10.27 19.54
N LEU A 158 4.03 -10.54 20.85
CA LEU A 158 5.11 -11.19 21.58
C LEU A 158 5.48 -12.54 20.95
N GLY A 159 4.49 -13.40 20.65
CA GLY A 159 4.75 -14.69 20.02
C GLY A 159 5.38 -14.55 18.62
N LEU A 160 4.87 -13.63 17.80
CA LEU A 160 5.43 -13.38 16.46
C LEU A 160 6.85 -12.82 16.51
N VAL A 161 7.13 -11.92 17.46
CA VAL A 161 8.47 -11.35 17.67
C VAL A 161 9.45 -12.41 18.15
N GLN A 162 9.05 -13.32 19.04
CA GLN A 162 9.90 -14.43 19.49
C GLN A 162 10.34 -15.31 18.31
N GLU A 163 9.42 -15.67 17.42
CA GLU A 163 9.76 -16.42 16.19
C GLU A 163 10.65 -15.61 15.24
N GLY A 164 10.36 -14.32 15.09
CA GLY A 164 11.21 -13.39 14.32
C GLY A 164 12.65 -13.35 14.83
N LEU A 165 12.85 -13.30 16.15
CA LEU A 165 14.18 -13.34 16.78
C LEU A 165 14.84 -14.72 16.63
N ARG A 166 14.09 -15.80 16.83
CA ARG A 166 14.59 -17.19 16.72
C ARG A 166 15.09 -17.51 15.31
N SER A 167 14.43 -16.97 14.29
CA SER A 167 14.83 -17.12 12.89
C SER A 167 15.94 -16.18 12.43
N GLY A 168 16.34 -15.22 13.26
CA GLY A 168 17.32 -14.18 12.91
C GLY A 168 16.78 -13.06 12.00
N PHE A 169 15.47 -13.06 11.69
CA PHE A 169 14.83 -11.99 10.93
C PHE A 169 14.78 -10.67 11.73
N LEU A 170 14.41 -10.75 13.01
CA LEU A 170 14.55 -9.65 13.96
C LEU A 170 15.87 -9.80 14.71
N GLN A 171 16.50 -8.69 15.05
CA GLN A 171 17.78 -8.67 15.75
C GLN A 171 17.65 -7.92 17.07
N PRO A 172 18.00 -8.53 18.22
CA PRO A 172 18.04 -7.82 19.49
C PRO A 172 18.91 -6.57 19.34
N SER A 173 18.44 -5.44 19.88
CA SER A 173 19.18 -4.18 19.82
C SER A 173 20.59 -4.38 20.38
N ALA A 174 21.60 -4.40 19.49
CA ALA A 174 22.99 -4.33 19.91
C ALA A 174 23.20 -2.90 20.42
N ALA A 175 23.31 -2.75 21.74
CA ALA A 175 23.78 -1.52 22.33
C ALA A 175 25.19 -1.21 21.76
N GLY A 176 25.28 -0.31 20.78
CA GLY A 176 26.57 0.29 20.40
C GLY A 176 27.04 0.21 18.94
N LEU A 177 26.21 -0.06 17.93
CA LEU A 177 26.61 0.24 16.55
C LEU A 177 26.09 1.63 16.16
N GLY A 178 27.03 2.59 16.10
CA GLY A 178 26.76 3.96 15.70
C GLY A 178 26.15 4.03 14.31
N HIS A 179 24.82 4.16 14.25
CA HIS A 179 24.14 4.39 12.99
C HIS A 179 24.49 5.79 12.49
N LYS A 180 25.28 5.85 11.41
CA LYS A 180 25.29 7.03 10.55
C LYS A 180 23.86 7.21 10.08
N ARG A 181 23.18 8.23 10.62
CA ARG A 181 21.88 8.69 10.14
C ARG A 181 22.08 9.13 8.69
N LYS A 182 21.98 8.20 7.73
CA LYS A 182 21.97 8.55 6.31
C LYS A 182 20.82 9.54 6.15
N THR A 183 21.13 10.71 5.63
CA THR A 183 20.13 11.74 5.33
C THR A 183 19.12 11.12 4.38
N LEU A 184 17.95 10.78 4.91
CA LEU A 184 16.82 10.33 4.11
C LEU A 184 16.52 11.45 3.10
N PRO A 185 16.35 11.15 1.81
CA PRO A 185 15.84 12.13 0.88
C PRO A 185 14.58 12.77 1.46
N GLY A 186 14.49 14.10 1.38
CA GLY A 186 13.29 14.82 1.76
C GLY A 186 12.06 14.30 1.01
N HIS A 187 10.86 14.64 1.48
CA HIS A 187 9.62 14.28 0.80
C HIS A 187 9.71 14.66 -0.69
N ILE A 188 9.69 13.67 -1.57
CA ILE A 188 9.67 13.89 -3.02
C ILE A 188 8.28 14.39 -3.36
N GLY A 189 8.17 15.69 -3.65
CA GLY A 189 6.95 16.27 -4.19
C GLY A 189 6.77 15.78 -5.63
N CYS A 190 5.88 14.82 -5.85
CA CYS A 190 5.65 14.22 -7.16
C CYS A 190 4.60 14.95 -8.01
N GLY A 191 3.87 15.93 -7.45
CA GLY A 191 2.87 16.72 -8.19
C GLY A 191 1.62 15.96 -8.66
N LEU A 192 1.55 14.64 -8.42
CA LEU A 192 0.51 13.75 -8.94
C LEU A 192 -0.89 14.16 -8.46
N ALA A 193 -1.01 14.57 -7.20
CA ALA A 193 -2.30 14.97 -6.64
C ALA A 193 -2.78 16.29 -7.26
N GLU A 194 -1.88 17.25 -7.44
CA GLU A 194 -2.15 18.52 -8.10
C GLU A 194 -2.53 18.30 -9.58
N LEU A 195 -1.88 17.36 -10.26
CA LEU A 195 -2.25 16.96 -11.62
C LEU A 195 -3.68 16.42 -11.69
N CYS A 196 -4.07 15.54 -10.77
CA CYS A 196 -5.45 15.05 -10.68
C CYS A 196 -6.45 16.18 -10.37
N ASP A 197 -6.08 17.14 -9.53
CA ASP A 197 -6.92 18.30 -9.22
C ASP A 197 -7.13 19.21 -10.44
N MET A 198 -6.08 19.44 -11.23
CA MET A 198 -6.18 20.17 -12.50
C MET A 198 -7.04 19.40 -13.52
N ALA A 199 -6.93 18.08 -13.53
CA ALA A 199 -7.65 17.21 -14.48
C ALA A 199 -9.18 17.25 -14.34
N LYS A 200 -9.70 17.64 -13.17
CA LYS A 200 -11.13 17.82 -12.90
C LYS A 200 -11.82 18.79 -13.87
N TRP A 201 -11.06 19.72 -14.42
CA TRP A 201 -11.56 20.79 -15.29
C TRP A 201 -11.33 20.49 -16.77
N LEU A 202 -10.70 19.37 -17.10
CA LEU A 202 -10.54 18.94 -18.49
C LEU A 202 -11.91 18.53 -19.03
N PRO A 203 -12.27 18.92 -20.26
CA PRO A 203 -13.51 18.48 -20.89
C PRO A 203 -13.58 16.95 -20.87
N ALA A 204 -14.76 16.41 -20.56
CA ALA A 204 -15.01 14.98 -20.77
C ALA A 204 -14.68 14.68 -22.24
N VAL A 205 -13.63 13.88 -22.46
CA VAL A 205 -13.25 13.46 -23.80
C VAL A 205 -14.43 12.65 -24.34
N ASP A 206 -14.88 12.99 -25.54
CA ASP A 206 -16.02 12.38 -26.21
C ASP A 206 -16.00 10.85 -26.05
N GLU A 207 -17.04 10.26 -25.43
CA GLU A 207 -17.09 8.85 -25.00
C GLU A 207 -16.91 7.86 -26.15
N GLY A 208 -16.97 8.33 -27.41
CA GLY A 208 -16.84 7.51 -28.61
C GLY A 208 -15.42 7.16 -29.08
N HIS A 209 -14.35 7.82 -28.59
CA HIS A 209 -13.05 7.77 -29.30
C HIS A 209 -11.80 7.39 -28.49
N GLN A 210 -11.89 7.16 -27.17
CA GLN A 210 -10.73 6.69 -26.38
C GLN A 210 -10.99 5.35 -25.69
N PRO A 211 -10.01 4.40 -25.72
CA PRO A 211 -10.16 3.12 -25.06
C PRO A 211 -10.15 3.30 -23.54
N ALA A 212 -11.03 2.57 -22.84
CA ALA A 212 -11.08 2.58 -21.37
C ALA A 212 -9.79 2.06 -20.71
N VAL A 213 -9.00 1.27 -21.45
CA VAL A 213 -7.73 0.68 -21.03
C VAL A 213 -6.67 0.96 -22.09
N GLN A 214 -5.50 1.40 -21.66
CA GLN A 214 -4.33 1.62 -22.49
C GLN A 214 -3.17 0.75 -22.02
N VAL A 215 -2.65 -0.09 -22.91
CA VAL A 215 -1.50 -0.95 -22.64
C VAL A 215 -0.21 -0.18 -22.90
N LEU A 216 0.75 -0.24 -21.97
CA LEU A 216 2.07 0.36 -22.16
C LEU A 216 2.79 -0.28 -23.36
N GLY A 217 3.49 0.54 -24.15
CA GLY A 217 4.36 0.11 -25.26
C GLY A 217 5.82 -0.09 -24.83
N GLU A 218 6.67 -0.69 -25.68
CA GLU A 218 8.10 -0.93 -25.35
C GLU A 218 8.86 0.38 -25.11
N GLU A 219 8.50 1.45 -25.83
CA GLU A 219 8.95 2.81 -25.56
C GLU A 219 7.74 3.73 -25.46
N SER A 220 7.30 4.09 -24.26
CA SER A 220 6.13 4.98 -24.12
C SER A 220 6.36 6.11 -23.13
N SER A 221 6.72 7.28 -23.67
CA SER A 221 6.25 8.55 -23.14
C SER A 221 4.80 8.74 -23.60
N LEU A 222 3.84 8.42 -22.73
CA LEU A 222 2.43 8.67 -23.03
C LEU A 222 2.11 10.16 -22.84
N PRO A 223 1.23 10.75 -23.65
CA PRO A 223 0.69 12.07 -23.36
C PRO A 223 0.00 12.05 -21.98
N GLU A 224 0.29 13.04 -21.14
CA GLU A 224 -0.24 13.13 -19.76
C GLU A 224 -1.77 13.06 -19.72
N GLN A 225 -2.44 13.65 -20.73
CA GLN A 225 -3.89 13.58 -20.89
C GLN A 225 -4.42 12.14 -20.94
N ALA A 226 -3.72 11.24 -21.65
CA ALA A 226 -4.11 9.84 -21.79
C ALA A 226 -3.93 9.07 -20.48
N GLN A 227 -2.89 9.39 -19.71
CA GLN A 227 -2.62 8.76 -18.41
C GLN A 227 -3.68 9.08 -17.35
N LEU A 228 -4.42 10.18 -17.53
CA LEU A 228 -5.48 10.65 -16.62
C LEU A 228 -6.88 10.20 -17.07
N SER A 229 -7.09 9.94 -18.37
CA SER A 229 -8.40 9.62 -18.95
C SER A 229 -8.67 8.12 -19.12
N CYS A 230 -7.67 7.25 -18.95
CA CYS A 230 -7.85 5.81 -19.10
C CYS A 230 -7.05 4.99 -18.07
N LEU A 231 -7.43 3.72 -17.92
CA LEU A 231 -6.67 2.77 -17.11
C LEU A 231 -5.37 2.41 -17.83
N THR A 232 -4.22 2.72 -17.26
CA THR A 232 -2.92 2.35 -17.82
C THR A 232 -2.54 0.95 -17.36
N GLU A 233 -2.15 0.06 -18.28
CA GLU A 233 -1.84 -1.34 -17.99
C GLU A 233 -0.44 -1.73 -18.46
N ASN A 234 0.37 -2.25 -17.54
CA ASN A 234 1.58 -3.00 -17.86
C ASN A 234 1.24 -4.49 -17.95
N SER A 235 0.90 -4.98 -19.14
CA SER A 235 0.64 -6.42 -19.36
C SER A 235 1.92 -7.28 -19.45
N SER A 236 3.10 -6.65 -19.46
CA SER A 236 4.40 -7.32 -19.55
C SER A 236 4.69 -8.21 -18.33
N SER A 237 5.51 -9.24 -18.55
CA SER A 237 6.14 -10.01 -17.46
C SER A 237 7.29 -9.26 -16.77
N SER A 238 7.71 -8.12 -17.31
CA SER A 238 8.75 -7.23 -16.79
C SER A 238 8.20 -5.90 -16.29
N ALA A 239 8.96 -5.21 -15.44
CA ALA A 239 8.66 -3.83 -15.08
C ALA A 239 8.88 -2.89 -16.28
N ARG A 240 8.25 -1.71 -16.22
CA ARG A 240 8.38 -0.65 -17.24
C ARG A 240 8.55 0.71 -16.59
N ILE A 241 9.29 1.59 -17.25
CA ILE A 241 9.40 2.99 -16.82
C ILE A 241 8.36 3.80 -17.58
N VAL A 242 7.58 4.58 -16.85
CA VAL A 242 6.70 5.61 -17.40
C VAL A 242 7.19 6.98 -16.96
N VAL A 243 6.97 7.98 -17.81
CA VAL A 243 7.28 9.38 -17.49
C VAL A 243 5.96 10.13 -17.27
N VAL A 244 5.84 10.81 -16.13
CA VAL A 244 4.69 11.66 -15.77
C VAL A 244 5.25 12.94 -15.17
N MET A 245 4.87 14.12 -15.69
CA MET A 245 5.39 15.42 -15.23
C MET A 245 6.93 15.50 -15.23
N GLY A 246 7.57 14.89 -16.23
CA GLY A 246 9.02 14.82 -16.36
C GLY A 246 9.73 13.91 -15.34
N GLN A 247 9.00 13.25 -14.45
CA GLN A 247 9.54 12.29 -13.47
C GLN A 247 9.36 10.86 -13.94
N LYS A 248 10.30 9.98 -13.59
CA LYS A 248 10.31 8.56 -13.98
C LYS A 248 9.73 7.69 -12.87
N TYR A 249 8.79 6.82 -13.24
CA TYR A 249 8.12 5.89 -12.35
C TYR A 249 8.26 4.46 -12.85
N LEU A 250 8.61 3.54 -11.95
CA LEU A 250 8.82 2.13 -12.23
C LEU A 250 7.55 1.32 -11.96
N VAL A 251 6.84 0.99 -13.02
CA VAL A 251 5.58 0.24 -12.99
C VAL A 251 5.88 -1.26 -12.95
N PRO A 252 5.39 -2.02 -11.95
CA PRO A 252 5.65 -3.44 -11.83
C PRO A 252 4.98 -4.25 -12.95
N PRO A 253 5.45 -5.48 -13.23
CA PRO A 253 4.84 -6.39 -14.20
C PRO A 253 3.39 -6.71 -13.88
N ARG A 254 2.60 -6.96 -14.92
CA ARG A 254 1.19 -7.37 -14.84
C ARG A 254 0.35 -6.49 -13.91
N SER A 255 0.59 -5.18 -13.89
CA SER A 255 -0.13 -4.24 -13.04
C SER A 255 -0.87 -3.20 -13.87
N SER A 256 -1.96 -2.67 -13.33
CA SER A 256 -2.68 -1.57 -13.96
C SER A 256 -2.97 -0.47 -12.96
N PHE A 257 -3.01 0.77 -13.42
CA PHE A 257 -3.28 1.91 -12.56
C PHE A 257 -4.15 2.97 -13.23
N LEU A 258 -4.94 3.66 -12.43
CA LEU A 258 -5.69 4.85 -12.82
C LEU A 258 -5.26 6.02 -11.93
N LEU A 259 -4.59 7.01 -12.53
CA LEU A 259 -4.23 8.25 -11.88
C LEU A 259 -5.36 9.26 -12.09
N SER A 260 -6.32 9.31 -11.16
CA SER A 260 -7.43 10.25 -11.26
C SER A 260 -8.02 10.57 -9.90
N ASP A 261 -8.75 11.69 -9.83
CA ASP A 261 -9.56 12.02 -8.66
C ASP A 261 -10.82 11.15 -8.56
N VAL A 262 -11.42 11.10 -7.37
CA VAL A 262 -12.68 10.40 -7.11
C VAL A 262 -13.83 10.86 -8.00
N SER A 263 -13.84 12.13 -8.45
CA SER A 263 -14.83 12.62 -9.42
C SER A 263 -14.65 12.03 -10.83
N CYS A 264 -13.50 11.43 -11.12
CA CYS A 264 -13.08 10.96 -12.44
C CYS A 264 -12.82 9.45 -12.45
N LEU A 265 -13.74 8.68 -11.86
CA LEU A 265 -13.67 7.22 -11.73
C LEU A 265 -14.25 6.44 -12.93
N GLN A 266 -14.82 7.13 -13.92
CA GLN A 266 -15.47 6.49 -15.06
C GLN A 266 -14.59 5.46 -15.79
N PRO A 267 -13.29 5.68 -16.04
CA PRO A 267 -12.46 4.68 -16.71
C PRO A 267 -12.39 3.33 -15.98
N LEU A 268 -12.41 3.35 -14.64
CA LEU A 268 -12.42 2.15 -13.82
C LEU A 268 -13.76 1.39 -13.92
N LEU A 269 -14.86 2.07 -14.20
CA LEU A 269 -16.16 1.45 -14.44
C LEU A 269 -16.28 0.94 -15.88
N SER A 270 -15.78 1.72 -16.84
CA SER A 270 -15.83 1.43 -18.27
C SER A 270 -14.95 0.25 -18.68
N CYS A 271 -13.94 -0.12 -17.89
CA CYS A 271 -13.12 -1.30 -18.16
C CYS A 271 -13.86 -2.63 -17.95
N LYS A 272 -15.10 -2.60 -17.41
CA LYS A 272 -15.98 -3.76 -17.19
C LYS A 272 -15.35 -4.89 -16.36
N ARG A 273 -14.28 -4.60 -15.60
CA ARG A 273 -13.68 -5.53 -14.65
C ARG A 273 -14.49 -5.55 -13.35
N ARG A 274 -14.61 -6.73 -12.75
CA ARG A 274 -15.11 -6.92 -11.39
C ARG A 274 -13.97 -7.50 -10.56
N PHE A 275 -13.94 -7.16 -9.28
CA PHE A 275 -12.84 -7.51 -8.39
C PHE A 275 -13.31 -8.44 -7.29
N ASP A 276 -12.57 -9.51 -7.05
CA ASP A 276 -12.79 -10.47 -5.96
C ASP A 276 -12.26 -9.92 -4.63
N VAL A 277 -11.28 -9.02 -4.70
CA VAL A 277 -10.67 -8.36 -3.54
C VAL A 277 -10.57 -6.86 -3.80
N ILE A 278 -11.11 -6.05 -2.90
CA ILE A 278 -10.96 -4.60 -2.91
C ILE A 278 -10.29 -4.18 -1.59
N VAL A 279 -9.11 -3.59 -1.66
CA VAL A 279 -8.43 -2.96 -0.52
C VAL A 279 -8.55 -1.45 -0.66
N MET A 280 -8.83 -0.74 0.43
CA MET A 280 -8.88 0.72 0.42
C MET A 280 -8.28 1.35 1.67
N ASP A 281 -7.56 2.46 1.47
CA ASP A 281 -7.06 3.34 2.55
C ASP A 281 -7.61 4.76 2.36
N PRO A 282 -8.90 5.01 2.68
CA PRO A 282 -9.51 6.31 2.42
C PRO A 282 -8.75 7.45 3.12
N PRO A 283 -8.67 8.64 2.50
CA PRO A 283 -8.01 9.80 3.09
C PRO A 283 -8.87 10.41 4.20
N TRP A 284 -8.91 9.74 5.35
CA TRP A 284 -9.73 10.09 6.49
C TRP A 284 -9.45 11.51 7.00
N GLU A 285 -10.51 12.24 7.36
CA GLU A 285 -10.35 13.54 8.00
C GLU A 285 -9.54 13.46 9.30
N ASN A 286 -8.46 14.23 9.38
CA ASN A 286 -7.63 14.33 10.57
C ASN A 286 -7.23 15.78 10.85
N LYS A 287 -7.38 16.23 12.10
CA LYS A 287 -7.01 17.59 12.54
C LYS A 287 -5.53 17.87 12.30
N SER A 288 -4.66 16.86 12.43
CA SER A 288 -3.22 17.00 12.15
C SER A 288 -2.93 17.15 10.66
N LEU A 289 -3.61 16.35 9.81
CA LEU A 289 -3.51 16.45 8.36
C LEU A 289 -3.95 17.83 7.86
N LYS A 290 -5.09 18.36 8.38
CA LYS A 290 -5.59 19.71 8.05
C LYS A 290 -4.55 20.81 8.31
N ARG A 291 -3.68 20.66 9.33
CA ARG A 291 -2.59 21.61 9.60
C ARG A 291 -1.39 21.42 8.68
N SER A 292 -1.11 20.19 8.28
CA SER A 292 0.09 19.84 7.48
C SER A 292 -0.11 19.98 5.97
N LYS A 293 -1.36 20.07 5.47
CA LYS A 293 -1.71 20.16 4.04
C LYS A 293 -1.06 19.09 3.13
N ARG A 294 -0.67 17.94 3.67
CA ARG A 294 0.06 16.90 2.93
C ARG A 294 -0.76 16.18 1.85
N TYR A 295 -2.08 16.12 2.01
CA TYR A 295 -3.05 15.63 1.04
C TYR A 295 -4.47 16.05 1.47
N SER A 296 -5.42 16.08 0.53
CA SER A 296 -6.82 16.40 0.78
C SER A 296 -7.53 15.22 1.46
N SER A 297 -8.46 15.51 2.38
CA SER A 297 -9.30 14.47 3.01
C SER A 297 -10.66 14.41 2.35
N LEU A 298 -11.25 13.22 2.27
CA LEU A 298 -12.63 13.04 1.78
C LEU A 298 -13.64 13.10 2.92
N ALA A 299 -14.77 13.75 2.66
CA ALA A 299 -15.90 13.72 3.56
C ALA A 299 -16.59 12.34 3.56
N PRO A 300 -17.24 11.92 4.66
CA PRO A 300 -17.90 10.61 4.74
C PRO A 300 -18.91 10.33 3.62
N TRP A 301 -19.63 11.36 3.13
CA TRP A 301 -20.58 11.21 2.04
C TRP A 301 -19.89 10.93 0.69
N GLN A 302 -18.71 11.52 0.44
CA GLN A 302 -17.93 11.25 -0.78
C GLN A 302 -17.42 9.81 -0.77
N ILE A 303 -17.01 9.32 0.40
CA ILE A 303 -16.60 7.92 0.56
C ILE A 303 -17.78 7.01 0.25
N LYS A 304 -18.99 7.29 0.74
CA LYS A 304 -20.19 6.49 0.42
C LYS A 304 -20.50 6.41 -1.08
N GLN A 305 -20.24 7.49 -1.83
CA GLN A 305 -20.50 7.56 -3.27
C GLN A 305 -19.52 6.73 -4.12
N LEU A 306 -18.45 6.17 -3.54
CA LEU A 306 -17.56 5.30 -4.31
C LEU A 306 -18.35 4.11 -4.86
N PRO A 307 -18.12 3.72 -6.13
CA PRO A 307 -18.90 2.70 -6.80
C PRO A 307 -18.46 1.27 -6.41
N VAL A 308 -18.14 1.02 -5.13
CA VAL A 308 -17.70 -0.31 -4.65
C VAL A 308 -18.71 -1.41 -5.01
N PRO A 309 -20.04 -1.25 -4.84
CA PRO A 309 -20.99 -2.28 -5.25
C PRO A 309 -20.96 -2.59 -6.76
N ALA A 310 -20.63 -1.59 -7.58
CA ALA A 310 -20.50 -1.75 -9.01
C ALA A 310 -19.12 -2.30 -9.43
N LEU A 311 -18.13 -2.34 -8.55
CA LEU A 311 -16.79 -2.89 -8.83
C LEU A 311 -16.60 -4.29 -8.23
N ALA A 312 -17.35 -4.61 -7.18
CA ALA A 312 -17.28 -5.89 -6.48
C ALA A 312 -17.86 -7.05 -7.31
N ALA A 313 -17.09 -8.14 -7.45
CA ALA A 313 -17.59 -9.43 -7.89
C ALA A 313 -18.52 -10.06 -6.81
N PRO A 314 -19.33 -11.08 -7.16
CA PRO A 314 -20.04 -11.87 -6.16
C PRO A 314 -19.10 -12.38 -5.07
N SER A 315 -19.49 -12.26 -3.81
CA SER A 315 -18.66 -12.63 -2.64
C SER A 315 -17.32 -11.88 -2.51
N CYS A 316 -17.15 -10.75 -3.20
CA CYS A 316 -15.95 -9.91 -3.09
C CYS A 316 -15.59 -9.59 -1.64
N LEU A 317 -14.32 -9.78 -1.27
CA LEU A 317 -13.77 -9.38 0.00
C LEU A 317 -13.33 -7.91 -0.07
N VAL A 318 -13.90 -7.07 0.79
CA VAL A 318 -13.57 -5.65 0.89
C VAL A 318 -12.83 -5.40 2.20
N LEU A 319 -11.65 -4.80 2.10
CA LEU A 319 -10.80 -4.47 3.24
C LEU A 319 -10.60 -2.96 3.31
N THR A 320 -10.90 -2.36 4.46
CA THR A 320 -10.84 -0.91 4.67
C THR A 320 -9.90 -0.58 5.82
N TRP A 321 -8.79 0.10 5.53
CA TRP A 321 -7.91 0.64 6.56
C TRP A 321 -8.60 1.78 7.29
N VAL A 322 -8.53 1.76 8.62
CA VAL A 322 -9.15 2.75 9.49
C VAL A 322 -8.13 3.23 10.53
N THR A 323 -8.02 4.55 10.67
CA THR A 323 -7.26 5.16 11.77
C THR A 323 -7.86 4.81 13.13
N ASN A 324 -7.08 4.88 14.22
CA ASN A 324 -7.57 4.62 15.60
C ASN A 324 -8.64 5.60 16.13
N ARG A 325 -9.23 6.44 15.28
CA ARG A 325 -10.35 7.30 15.64
C ARG A 325 -11.66 6.51 15.54
N GLN A 326 -12.31 6.28 16.67
CA GLN A 326 -13.49 5.43 16.77
C GLN A 326 -14.66 5.87 15.88
N ARG A 327 -14.78 7.18 15.61
CA ARG A 327 -15.77 7.70 14.66
C ARG A 327 -15.64 7.10 13.25
N HIS A 328 -14.41 6.83 12.79
CA HIS A 328 -14.18 6.26 11.46
C HIS A 328 -14.48 4.76 11.47
N LEU A 329 -14.13 4.06 12.55
CA LEU A 329 -14.46 2.64 12.72
C LEU A 329 -15.98 2.42 12.72
N ARG A 330 -16.72 3.20 13.52
CA ARG A 330 -18.19 3.19 13.52
C ARG A 330 -18.77 3.54 12.16
N PHE A 331 -18.25 4.58 11.51
CA PHE A 331 -18.71 4.95 10.18
C PHE A 331 -18.56 3.79 9.17
N VAL A 332 -17.40 3.10 9.16
CA VAL A 332 -17.18 1.97 8.25
C VAL A 332 -18.17 0.84 8.55
N ARG A 333 -18.26 0.41 9.82
CA ARG A 333 -19.07 -0.75 10.23
C ARG A 333 -20.57 -0.49 10.16
N ASP A 334 -21.02 0.64 10.67
CA ASP A 334 -22.43 0.89 10.95
C ASP A 334 -23.11 1.68 9.82
N GLN A 335 -22.34 2.28 8.91
CA GLN A 335 -22.90 3.11 7.84
C GLN A 335 -22.38 2.75 6.45
N LEU A 336 -21.07 2.62 6.26
CA LEU A 336 -20.48 2.43 4.94
C LEU A 336 -20.74 1.03 4.40
N TYR A 337 -20.45 0.00 5.20
CA TYR A 337 -20.66 -1.39 4.79
C TYR A 337 -22.13 -1.71 4.55
N PRO A 338 -23.08 -1.33 5.45
CA PRO A 338 -24.50 -1.47 5.16
C PRO A 338 -24.94 -0.73 3.89
N HIS A 339 -24.43 0.48 3.65
CA HIS A 339 -24.75 1.25 2.44
C HIS A 339 -24.30 0.56 1.16
N TRP A 340 -23.15 -0.14 1.19
CA TRP A 340 -22.64 -0.93 0.07
C TRP A 340 -23.14 -2.39 0.07
N ALA A 341 -24.12 -2.73 0.91
CA ALA A 341 -24.61 -4.09 1.09
C ALA A 341 -23.52 -5.13 1.42
N LEU A 342 -22.47 -4.69 2.12
CA LEU A 342 -21.40 -5.55 2.63
C LEU A 342 -21.77 -6.09 4.01
N GLN A 343 -21.53 -7.38 4.23
CA GLN A 343 -21.57 -7.99 5.55
C GLN A 343 -20.22 -7.78 6.26
N PRO A 344 -20.16 -7.10 7.42
CA PRO A 344 -18.94 -7.05 8.23
C PRO A 344 -18.55 -8.46 8.69
N LEU A 345 -17.27 -8.82 8.56
CA LEU A 345 -16.76 -10.15 8.89
C LEU A 345 -15.78 -10.13 10.06
N ALA A 346 -14.77 -9.27 10.00
CA ALA A 346 -13.64 -9.31 10.93
C ALA A 346 -12.96 -7.94 11.07
N GLU A 347 -12.20 -7.78 12.15
CA GLU A 347 -11.24 -6.70 12.36
C GLU A 347 -9.83 -7.29 12.55
N TRP A 348 -8.88 -6.86 11.74
CA TRP A 348 -7.47 -7.17 11.88
C TRP A 348 -6.68 -5.94 12.32
N HIS A 349 -5.46 -6.15 12.84
CA HIS A 349 -4.61 -5.08 13.36
C HIS A 349 -3.22 -5.16 12.73
N TRP A 350 -2.81 -4.11 12.02
CA TRP A 350 -1.42 -3.95 11.63
C TRP A 350 -0.63 -3.36 12.79
N VAL A 351 0.25 -4.15 13.38
CA VAL A 351 1.13 -3.77 14.48
C VAL A 351 2.51 -3.40 13.94
N LYS A 352 3.03 -2.27 14.42
CA LYS A 352 4.28 -1.66 13.98
C LYS A 352 5.37 -1.89 15.01
N ILE A 353 6.41 -2.59 14.61
CA ILE A 353 7.57 -2.91 15.44
C ILE A 353 8.87 -2.33 14.86
N THR A 354 9.91 -2.25 15.69
CA THR A 354 11.29 -1.96 15.29
C THR A 354 11.95 -3.23 14.75
N ARG A 355 13.16 -3.11 14.19
CA ARG A 355 13.99 -4.28 13.82
C ARG A 355 14.37 -5.17 15.01
N ALA A 356 14.25 -4.64 16.23
CA ALA A 356 14.44 -5.37 17.47
C ALA A 356 13.16 -6.02 18.02
N GLY A 357 12.02 -5.86 17.34
CA GLY A 357 10.75 -6.42 17.79
C GLY A 357 10.03 -5.60 18.86
N GLU A 358 10.50 -4.39 19.16
CA GLU A 358 9.84 -3.47 20.09
C GLU A 358 8.74 -2.70 19.38
N PHE A 359 7.66 -2.30 20.08
CA PHE A 359 6.69 -1.40 19.46
C PHE A 359 7.32 -0.06 19.10
N VAL A 360 7.03 0.46 17.90
CA VAL A 360 7.56 1.78 17.46
C VAL A 360 7.05 2.95 18.33
N LEU A 361 5.96 2.73 19.06
CA LEU A 361 5.38 3.63 20.05
C LEU A 361 4.87 2.79 21.23
N PRO A 362 4.87 3.33 22.47
CA PRO A 362 4.30 2.62 23.60
C PRO A 362 2.85 2.19 23.32
N LEU A 363 2.53 0.91 23.59
CA LEU A 363 1.21 0.34 23.31
C LEU A 363 0.08 1.14 23.99
N ASP A 364 0.33 1.56 25.24
CA ASP A 364 -0.60 2.29 26.08
C ASP A 364 -0.59 3.82 25.84
N SER A 365 0.12 4.31 24.81
CA SER A 365 0.14 5.74 24.47
C SER A 365 -1.26 6.29 24.21
N LEU A 366 -1.60 7.44 24.83
CA LEU A 366 -2.95 8.02 24.79
C LEU A 366 -3.35 8.52 23.40
N HIS A 367 -2.39 9.05 22.61
CA HIS A 367 -2.71 9.77 21.38
C HIS A 367 -2.38 9.00 20.10
N LYS A 368 -1.34 8.17 20.12
CA LYS A 368 -0.89 7.39 18.95
C LYS A 368 -0.64 5.97 19.39
N LYS A 369 -1.28 5.02 18.70
CA LYS A 369 -1.06 3.60 18.94
C LYS A 369 -0.03 3.05 17.94
N PRO A 370 0.75 2.02 18.32
CA PRO A 370 1.66 1.33 17.42
C PRO A 370 0.91 0.34 16.50
N TYR A 371 -0.39 0.53 16.29
CA TYR A 371 -1.16 -0.31 15.40
C TYR A 371 -2.21 0.50 14.64
N GLU A 372 -2.70 -0.05 13.53
CA GLU A 372 -3.83 0.46 12.75
C GLU A 372 -4.87 -0.65 12.53
N VAL A 373 -6.14 -0.29 12.35
CA VAL A 373 -7.24 -1.26 12.20
C VAL A 373 -7.51 -1.49 10.71
N LEU A 374 -7.74 -2.74 10.34
CA LEU A 374 -8.23 -3.16 9.04
C LEU A 374 -9.58 -3.83 9.23
N VAL A 375 -10.64 -3.24 8.70
CA VAL A 375 -11.99 -3.82 8.76
C VAL A 375 -12.21 -4.65 7.50
N LEU A 376 -12.76 -5.85 7.65
CA LEU A 376 -13.04 -6.77 6.55
C LEU A 376 -14.55 -6.96 6.43
N GLY A 377 -15.06 -6.84 5.21
CA GLY A 377 -16.44 -7.11 4.86
C GLY A 377 -16.54 -7.92 3.58
N ARG A 378 -17.69 -8.53 3.34
CA ARG A 378 -17.93 -9.31 2.11
C ARG A 378 -19.19 -8.85 1.41
N ALA A 379 -19.10 -8.66 0.11
CA ALA A 379 -20.25 -8.37 -0.72
C ALA A 379 -21.22 -9.54 -0.66
N ARG A 380 -22.49 -9.26 -0.38
CA ARG A 380 -23.53 -10.28 -0.49
C ARG A 380 -23.69 -10.63 -1.97
N GLY A 381 -23.48 -11.89 -2.33
CA GLY A 381 -23.85 -12.39 -3.66
C GLY A 381 -25.38 -12.36 -3.84
N ASP A 382 -25.85 -12.38 -5.09
CA ASP A 382 -27.27 -12.62 -5.37
C ASP A 382 -27.64 -14.01 -4.81
N PRO A 383 -28.70 -14.14 -4.00
CA PRO A 383 -29.18 -15.45 -3.53
C PRO A 383 -29.36 -16.48 -4.64
N LYS A 384 -29.63 -16.05 -5.89
CA LYS A 384 -29.76 -16.92 -7.06
C LYS A 384 -28.42 -17.48 -7.53
N GLU A 385 -27.34 -16.71 -7.48
CA GLU A 385 -25.98 -17.15 -7.84
C GLU A 385 -25.29 -17.94 -6.72
N ALA A 386 -25.64 -17.65 -5.46
CA ALA A 386 -25.17 -18.39 -4.29
C ALA A 386 -25.50 -19.89 -4.33
N SER A 387 -26.51 -20.31 -5.12
CA SER A 387 -26.89 -21.71 -5.32
C SER A 387 -26.01 -22.47 -6.33
N ARG A 388 -25.28 -21.76 -7.20
CA ARG A 388 -24.38 -22.34 -8.21
C ARG A 388 -22.90 -22.28 -7.80
N GLU A 389 -22.54 -21.33 -6.95
CA GLU A 389 -21.17 -21.08 -6.47
C GLU A 389 -20.97 -21.54 -5.03
N ALA A 390 -21.53 -22.69 -4.66
CA ALA A 390 -21.31 -23.34 -3.36
C ALA A 390 -19.89 -23.92 -3.21
N GLU A 391 -18.88 -23.27 -3.79
CA GLU A 391 -17.52 -23.43 -3.30
C GLU A 391 -17.43 -22.76 -1.94
N ALA A 392 -17.00 -23.53 -0.93
CA ALA A 392 -16.88 -23.05 0.44
C ALA A 392 -15.96 -21.84 0.51
N VAL A 393 -16.55 -20.63 0.52
CA VAL A 393 -15.77 -19.41 0.62
C VAL A 393 -15.04 -19.43 1.98
N PRO A 394 -13.70 -19.29 2.02
CA PRO A 394 -12.96 -19.42 3.26
C PRO A 394 -13.49 -18.47 4.34
N ALA A 395 -13.63 -19.02 5.55
CA ALA A 395 -14.00 -18.24 6.72
C ALA A 395 -12.86 -17.27 7.06
N ILE A 396 -13.20 -15.99 7.23
CA ILE A 396 -12.25 -14.97 7.65
C ILE A 396 -12.19 -14.98 9.17
N PRO A 397 -11.03 -15.31 9.77
CA PRO A 397 -10.91 -15.30 11.22
C PRO A 397 -10.89 -13.85 11.74
N ASP A 398 -11.48 -13.64 12.92
CA ASP A 398 -11.46 -12.33 13.56
C ASP A 398 -10.17 -12.09 14.35
N GLN A 399 -9.85 -10.81 14.60
CA GLN A 399 -8.78 -10.36 15.50
C GLN A 399 -7.37 -10.86 15.15
N LYS A 400 -7.02 -10.92 13.85
CA LYS A 400 -5.67 -11.27 13.41
C LYS A 400 -4.71 -10.09 13.43
N LEU A 401 -3.43 -10.39 13.65
CA LEU A 401 -2.34 -9.43 13.62
C LEU A 401 -1.54 -9.52 12.32
N ILE A 402 -1.20 -8.38 11.74
CA ILE A 402 -0.14 -8.24 10.75
C ILE A 402 0.97 -7.48 11.45
N VAL A 403 2.09 -8.14 11.76
CA VAL A 403 3.22 -7.52 12.46
C VAL A 403 4.32 -7.24 11.44
N SER A 404 4.80 -6.00 11.36
CA SER A 404 5.92 -5.67 10.49
C SER A 404 6.69 -4.43 10.96
N VAL A 405 7.92 -4.29 10.47
CA VAL A 405 8.64 -3.02 10.51
C VAL A 405 8.00 -2.08 9.50
N PRO A 406 7.45 -0.93 9.92
CA PRO A 406 6.78 -0.04 8.99
C PRO A 406 7.81 0.71 8.12
N CYS A 407 7.39 1.07 6.92
CA CYS A 407 8.11 2.04 6.12
C CYS A 407 8.07 3.42 6.81
N SER A 408 9.16 4.16 6.76
CA SER A 408 9.25 5.54 7.25
C SER A 408 8.52 6.52 6.34
N LEU A 409 8.25 6.14 5.09
CA LEU A 409 7.37 6.90 4.19
C LEU A 409 5.93 6.88 4.69
N HIS A 410 5.32 8.06 4.70
CA HIS A 410 4.02 8.26 5.33
C HIS A 410 2.90 7.49 4.61
N SER A 411 2.10 6.75 5.39
CA SER A 411 0.95 5.99 4.93
C SER A 411 1.29 4.90 3.91
N HIS A 412 2.49 4.34 3.96
CA HIS A 412 2.83 3.13 3.23
C HIS A 412 2.44 1.90 4.07
N LYS A 413 1.31 1.29 3.72
CA LYS A 413 0.75 0.10 4.39
C LYS A 413 1.50 -1.16 3.94
N PRO A 414 1.60 -2.20 4.78
CA PRO A 414 2.18 -3.46 4.37
C PRO A 414 1.32 -4.07 3.25
N PRO A 415 1.94 -4.57 2.17
CA PRO A 415 1.19 -5.28 1.15
C PRO A 415 0.47 -6.51 1.72
N LEU A 416 -0.71 -6.79 1.19
CA LEU A 416 -1.63 -7.79 1.77
C LEU A 416 -1.71 -9.09 0.98
N ALA A 417 -1.21 -9.17 -0.26
CA ALA A 417 -1.49 -10.33 -1.12
C ALA A 417 -1.05 -11.67 -0.49
N GLY A 418 0.12 -11.70 0.14
CA GLY A 418 0.62 -12.90 0.83
C GLY A 418 -0.19 -13.30 2.08
N VAL A 419 -0.78 -12.33 2.78
CA VAL A 419 -1.67 -12.57 3.93
C VAL A 419 -3.05 -13.03 3.46
N LEU A 420 -3.53 -12.48 2.34
CA LEU A 420 -4.85 -12.76 1.80
C LEU A 420 -4.91 -14.07 1.00
N ALA A 421 -3.79 -14.56 0.49
CA ALA A 421 -3.70 -15.78 -0.32
C ALA A 421 -4.35 -17.01 0.34
N GLU A 422 -4.43 -17.06 1.67
CA GLU A 422 -5.06 -18.16 2.42
C GLU A 422 -6.61 -18.09 2.43
N PHE A 423 -7.18 -16.95 2.05
CA PHE A 423 -8.60 -16.64 2.20
C PHE A 423 -9.29 -16.30 0.88
N VAL A 424 -8.55 -16.32 -0.21
CA VAL A 424 -9.00 -15.98 -1.55
C VAL A 424 -8.60 -17.08 -2.52
N LYS A 425 -9.32 -17.21 -3.63
CA LYS A 425 -8.99 -18.20 -4.65
C LYS A 425 -7.66 -17.82 -5.34
N PRO A 426 -6.96 -18.76 -5.98
CA PRO A 426 -5.91 -18.43 -6.94
C PRO A 426 -6.45 -17.50 -8.04
N ASP A 427 -5.56 -16.69 -8.62
CA ASP A 427 -5.84 -15.84 -9.80
C ASP A 427 -6.99 -14.82 -9.65
N VAL A 428 -7.20 -14.32 -8.42
CA VAL A 428 -8.20 -13.29 -8.12
C VAL A 428 -7.89 -11.93 -8.76
N GLN A 429 -8.95 -11.23 -9.16
CA GLN A 429 -8.87 -9.84 -9.58
C GLN A 429 -8.86 -8.92 -8.35
N CYS A 430 -7.76 -8.19 -8.16
CA CYS A 430 -7.57 -7.32 -7.02
C CYS A 430 -7.59 -5.84 -7.41
N LEU A 431 -8.26 -5.02 -6.60
CA LEU A 431 -8.29 -3.56 -6.69
C LEU A 431 -7.76 -2.92 -5.41
N GLU A 432 -6.81 -2.00 -5.53
CA GLU A 432 -6.41 -1.08 -4.45
C GLU A 432 -6.94 0.33 -4.72
N MET A 433 -7.82 0.84 -3.86
CA MET A 433 -8.37 2.19 -3.95
C MET A 433 -7.67 3.14 -2.99
N PHE A 434 -7.46 4.39 -3.43
CA PHE A 434 -6.60 5.38 -2.76
C PHE A 434 -5.14 4.91 -2.65
N ALA A 435 -4.71 4.10 -3.62
CA ALA A 435 -3.39 3.53 -3.70
C ALA A 435 -2.31 4.61 -3.81
N ARG A 436 -1.13 4.27 -3.29
CA ARG A 436 0.13 5.04 -3.46
C ARG A 436 1.29 4.21 -3.97
N SER A 437 1.06 2.90 -4.05
CA SER A 437 1.99 1.91 -4.54
C SER A 437 1.26 0.99 -5.51
N LEU A 438 2.01 0.46 -6.47
CA LEU A 438 1.54 -0.56 -7.39
C LEU A 438 2.02 -1.94 -6.93
N GLN A 439 1.16 -2.94 -7.13
CA GLN A 439 1.47 -4.35 -6.87
C GLN A 439 1.28 -5.16 -8.16
N PRO A 440 2.16 -6.15 -8.44
CA PRO A 440 1.97 -7.05 -9.57
C PRO A 440 0.64 -7.80 -9.48
N GLY A 441 -0.10 -7.88 -10.57
CA GLY A 441 -1.42 -8.53 -10.64
C GLY A 441 -2.57 -7.67 -10.10
N TRP A 442 -2.32 -6.44 -9.65
CA TRP A 442 -3.35 -5.57 -9.08
C TRP A 442 -3.71 -4.43 -10.02
N THR A 443 -4.97 -4.04 -9.95
CA THR A 443 -5.42 -2.72 -10.39
C THR A 443 -5.31 -1.75 -9.23
N SER A 444 -4.71 -0.58 -9.43
CA SER A 444 -4.56 0.45 -8.40
C SER A 444 -5.19 1.76 -8.85
N TRP A 445 -5.86 2.47 -7.96
CA TRP A 445 -6.44 3.77 -8.26
C TRP A 445 -6.16 4.78 -7.14
N GLY A 446 -5.82 6.01 -7.51
CA GLY A 446 -5.75 7.14 -6.59
C GLY A 446 -4.97 8.34 -7.12
N ASN A 447 -5.14 9.49 -6.47
CA ASN A 447 -4.50 10.75 -6.85
C ASN A 447 -2.96 10.72 -6.71
N GLU A 448 -2.42 9.76 -5.96
CA GLU A 448 -0.99 9.58 -5.75
C GLU A 448 -0.54 8.15 -6.13
N VAL A 449 -1.25 7.49 -7.04
CA VAL A 449 -1.12 6.03 -7.30
C VAL A 449 0.29 5.57 -7.69
N LEU A 450 1.09 6.44 -8.31
CA LEU A 450 2.49 6.17 -8.69
C LEU A 450 3.52 6.65 -7.66
N LYS A 451 3.09 7.21 -6.52
CA LYS A 451 4.00 7.92 -5.59
C LYS A 451 5.19 7.06 -5.18
N PHE A 452 4.97 5.81 -4.78
CA PHE A 452 6.05 4.91 -4.35
C PHE A 452 6.71 4.13 -5.50
N GLN A 453 6.35 4.45 -6.75
CA GLN A 453 7.00 3.95 -7.96
C GLN A 453 8.07 4.93 -8.46
N HIS A 454 8.20 6.12 -7.85
CA HIS A 454 9.22 7.09 -8.24
C HIS A 454 10.63 6.50 -8.15
N MET A 455 11.46 6.70 -9.19
CA MET A 455 12.75 6.02 -9.32
C MET A 455 13.72 6.30 -8.16
N ASP A 456 13.66 7.45 -7.51
CA ASP A 456 14.49 7.79 -6.34
C ASP A 456 14.26 6.88 -5.11
N TYR A 457 13.14 6.16 -5.07
CA TYR A 457 12.90 5.15 -4.03
C TYR A 457 13.57 3.81 -4.35
N PHE A 458 14.18 3.66 -5.52
CA PHE A 458 14.83 2.44 -5.97
C PHE A 458 16.33 2.65 -6.18
N THR A 459 17.09 1.57 -6.03
CA THR A 459 18.49 1.47 -6.42
C THR A 459 18.64 0.34 -7.42
N PRO A 460 19.39 0.54 -8.52
CA PRO A 460 19.76 -0.58 -9.39
C PRO A 460 20.65 -1.54 -8.59
N LEU A 461 20.37 -2.84 -8.69
CA LEU A 461 21.35 -3.87 -8.35
C LEU A 461 22.37 -3.88 -9.48
N GLY A 462 23.66 -3.77 -9.15
CA GLY A 462 24.72 -3.98 -10.13
C GLY A 462 24.66 -5.41 -10.67
N ASP A 463 25.04 -5.59 -11.93
CA ASP A 463 25.37 -6.90 -12.46
C ASP A 463 26.70 -7.32 -11.80
N ASP A 464 26.61 -8.07 -10.68
CA ASP A 464 27.78 -8.71 -10.05
C ASP A 464 28.32 -9.86 -10.92
#